data_AF-A0A2G9T4F0-F1
#
_entry.id   AF-A0A2G9T4F0-F1
#
_cell.length_a   1.000
_cell.length_b   1.000
_cell.length_c   1.000
_cell.angle_alpha   90.00
_cell.angle_beta   90.00
_cell.angle_gamma   90.00
#
_symmetry.space_group_name_H-M   'P 1'
#
loop_
_entity.id
_entity.type
_entity.pdbx_description
1 polymer ?
#
loop_
_entity_poly.entity_id
_entity_poly.type
_entity_poly.pdbx_seq_one_letter_code
_entity_poly.pdbx_strand_id
1 'polypeptide(L)'
;LRCIELTRVNTMPPKQQPSKKAEAKKKEKIIEDKTFGMKNKKGAQNQKYVQQIQNQIRSNNARMDLLKAAEAKKKKEMDDLRDVTKLIKPVEQKVQRDVDPKSVVCAFFKQGMCHKGAKCKFSHDLAVEQKTLKKNLYVDSRDLGKED
;
A
#
# COMPACT_ATOMS: atom_id res chain seq x y z
N LEU A 1 39.23 -14.59 9.72
CA LEU A 1 38.74 -13.21 9.98
C LEU A 1 38.16 -12.70 8.66
N ARG A 2 36.88 -12.39 8.45
CA ARG A 2 35.77 -11.96 9.32
C ARG A 2 34.48 -12.62 8.82
N CYS A 3 33.72 -13.18 9.76
CA CYS A 3 32.26 -13.28 9.66
C CYS A 3 31.70 -11.86 9.55
N ILE A 4 30.84 -11.60 8.57
CA ILE A 4 29.91 -10.47 8.59
C ILE A 4 28.51 -11.06 8.47
N GLU A 5 27.92 -11.23 9.64
CA GLU A 5 26.49 -11.42 9.87
C GLU A 5 25.70 -10.15 9.52
N LEU A 6 24.37 -10.34 9.38
CA LEU A 6 23.30 -9.33 9.49
C LEU A 6 23.22 -8.35 8.31
N THR A 7 22.26 -8.50 7.40
CA THR A 7 20.86 -8.13 7.66
C THR A 7 19.87 -9.04 6.94
N ARG A 8 19.39 -10.05 7.67
CA ARG A 8 18.20 -10.81 7.32
C ARG A 8 17.01 -9.85 7.39
N VAL A 9 16.43 -9.50 6.23
CA VAL A 9 15.20 -8.71 6.12
C VAL A 9 14.10 -9.48 6.85
N ASN A 10 13.81 -9.07 8.08
CA ASN A 10 12.76 -9.66 8.89
C ASN A 10 11.43 -9.05 8.42
N THR A 11 10.93 -9.53 7.27
CA THR A 11 9.54 -9.30 6.86
C THR A 11 8.66 -9.98 7.90
N MET A 12 8.15 -9.21 8.86
CA MET A 12 7.15 -9.68 9.80
C MET A 12 5.96 -10.25 9.01
N PRO A 13 5.63 -11.55 9.17
CA PRO A 13 4.46 -12.12 8.52
C PRO A 13 3.22 -11.40 9.06
N PRO A 14 2.23 -11.08 8.21
CA PRO A 14 1.00 -10.42 8.66
C PRO A 14 0.38 -11.29 9.74
N LYS A 15 0.22 -10.71 10.93
CA LYS A 15 -0.42 -11.32 12.09
C LYS A 15 -1.77 -11.87 11.62
N GLN A 16 -1.83 -13.19 11.45
CA GLN A 16 -2.99 -13.88 10.89
C GLN A 16 -4.21 -13.46 11.68
N GLN A 17 -5.13 -12.76 11.03
CA GLN A 17 -6.43 -12.49 11.62
C GLN A 17 -7.04 -13.85 12.01
N PRO A 18 -7.60 -14.00 13.23
CA PRO A 18 -8.26 -15.23 13.60
C PRO A 18 -9.31 -15.51 12.53
N SER A 19 -9.21 -16.68 11.89
CA SER A 19 -10.10 -17.05 10.79
C SER A 19 -11.57 -16.92 11.23
N LYS A 20 -12.45 -16.50 10.32
CA LYS A 20 -13.91 -16.38 10.57
C LYS A 20 -14.51 -17.65 11.22
N LYS A 21 -13.90 -18.82 10.95
CA LYS A 21 -14.25 -20.13 11.53
C LYS A 21 -13.90 -20.25 13.02
N ALA A 22 -12.83 -19.61 13.47
CA ALA A 22 -12.44 -19.54 14.88
C ALA A 22 -13.34 -18.58 15.69
N GLU A 23 -13.76 -17.44 15.11
CA GLU A 23 -14.74 -16.55 15.76
C GLU A 23 -16.13 -17.17 15.84
N ALA A 24 -16.58 -17.90 14.81
CA ALA A 24 -17.84 -18.64 14.86
C ALA A 24 -17.86 -19.72 15.97
N LYS A 25 -16.78 -20.51 16.10
CA LYS A 25 -16.63 -21.49 17.19
C LYS A 25 -16.60 -20.85 18.58
N LYS A 26 -16.04 -19.66 18.73
CA LYS A 26 -16.08 -18.93 20.01
C LYS A 26 -17.49 -18.45 20.33
N LYS A 27 -18.23 -17.94 19.33
CA LYS A 27 -19.65 -17.54 19.49
C LYS A 27 -20.52 -18.74 19.88
N GLU A 28 -20.29 -19.90 19.27
CA GLU A 28 -21.02 -21.14 19.56
C GLU A 28 -20.74 -21.66 20.99
N LYS A 29 -19.48 -21.66 21.43
CA LYS A 29 -19.10 -22.01 22.82
C LYS A 29 -19.70 -21.07 23.86
N ILE A 30 -19.76 -19.76 23.60
CA ILE A 30 -20.37 -18.79 24.52
C ILE A 30 -21.89 -19.01 24.63
N ILE A 31 -22.55 -19.41 23.53
CA ILE A 31 -23.97 -19.76 23.54
C ILE A 31 -24.17 -21.08 24.29
N GLU A 32 -23.34 -22.09 24.04
CA GLU A 32 -23.41 -23.38 24.71
C GLU A 32 -23.23 -23.28 26.22
N ASP A 33 -22.28 -22.47 26.69
CA ASP A 33 -21.95 -22.27 28.11
C ASP A 33 -23.05 -21.48 28.85
N LYS A 34 -23.55 -20.39 28.27
CA LYS A 34 -24.67 -19.60 28.85
C LYS A 34 -26.01 -20.33 28.83
N THR A 35 -26.14 -21.35 27.99
CA THR A 35 -27.36 -22.17 27.90
C THR A 35 -27.18 -23.56 28.52
N PHE A 36 -26.01 -23.86 29.09
CA PHE A 36 -25.59 -25.21 29.50
C PHE A 36 -26.49 -25.82 30.59
N GLY A 37 -26.96 -25.02 31.55
CA GLY A 37 -27.76 -25.51 32.68
C GLY A 37 -29.25 -25.72 32.42
N MET A 38 -29.82 -25.14 31.34
CA MET A 38 -31.28 -25.15 31.09
C MET A 38 -31.74 -26.20 30.07
N LYS A 39 -30.82 -26.93 29.44
CA LYS A 39 -31.12 -27.94 28.41
C LYS A 39 -31.66 -29.26 28.97
N ASN A 40 -31.40 -29.57 30.23
CA ASN A 40 -31.87 -30.80 30.89
C ASN A 40 -33.30 -30.70 31.47
N LYS A 41 -33.92 -29.52 31.49
CA LYS A 41 -35.36 -29.34 31.76
C LYS A 41 -36.03 -28.79 30.50
N LYS A 42 -36.61 -29.68 29.69
CA LYS A 42 -37.38 -29.38 28.46
C LYS A 42 -38.73 -28.69 28.74
N GLY A 43 -38.75 -27.69 29.63
CA GLY A 43 -39.93 -26.89 29.92
C GLY A 43 -40.09 -25.75 28.90
N ALA A 44 -41.33 -25.46 28.51
CA ALA A 44 -41.66 -24.37 27.57
C ALA A 44 -41.14 -22.99 28.04
N GLN A 45 -41.11 -22.75 29.36
CA GLN A 45 -40.57 -21.52 29.95
C GLN A 45 -39.04 -21.42 29.78
N ASN A 46 -38.33 -22.54 29.91
CA ASN A 46 -36.89 -22.57 29.74
C ASN A 46 -36.48 -22.36 28.28
N GLN A 47 -37.28 -22.87 27.33
CA GLN A 47 -37.05 -22.64 25.89
C GLN A 47 -37.21 -21.16 25.52
N LYS A 48 -38.24 -20.48 26.04
CA LYS A 48 -38.45 -19.02 25.84
C LYS A 48 -37.29 -18.20 26.39
N TYR A 49 -36.81 -18.54 27.59
CA TYR A 49 -35.66 -17.86 28.20
C TYR A 49 -34.36 -18.08 27.40
N VAL A 50 -34.11 -19.29 26.89
CA VAL A 50 -32.96 -19.58 26.02
C VAL A 50 -33.03 -18.77 24.72
N GLN A 51 -34.20 -18.64 24.09
CA GLN A 51 -34.38 -17.80 22.91
C GLN A 51 -34.14 -16.30 23.22
N GLN A 52 -34.60 -15.80 24.37
CA GLN A 52 -34.38 -14.42 24.78
C GLN A 52 -32.88 -14.11 24.98
N ILE A 53 -32.14 -15.00 25.66
CA ILE A 53 -30.69 -14.84 25.83
C ILE A 53 -29.95 -14.92 24.49
N GLN A 54 -30.34 -15.87 23.62
CA GLN A 54 -29.72 -16.01 22.31
C GLN A 54 -29.93 -14.76 21.43
N ASN A 55 -31.12 -14.16 21.48
CA ASN A 55 -31.42 -12.92 20.76
C ASN A 55 -30.68 -11.71 21.33
N GLN A 56 -30.50 -11.63 22.65
CA GLN A 56 -29.73 -10.56 23.29
C GLN A 56 -28.24 -10.61 22.90
N ILE A 57 -27.65 -11.79 22.79
CA ILE A 57 -26.26 -11.98 22.34
C ILE A 57 -26.12 -11.68 20.84
N ARG A 58 -27.07 -12.13 20.01
CA ARG A 58 -27.04 -11.85 18.55
C ARG A 58 -27.16 -10.35 18.24
N SER A 59 -28.05 -9.64 18.92
CA SER A 59 -28.28 -8.20 18.71
C SER A 59 -27.04 -7.34 19.04
N ASN A 60 -26.39 -7.62 20.17
CA ASN A 60 -25.20 -6.86 20.58
C ASN A 60 -24.00 -7.09 19.64
N ASN A 61 -23.80 -8.33 19.19
CA ASN A 61 -22.72 -8.66 18.26
C ASN A 61 -22.94 -8.13 16.84
N ALA A 62 -24.18 -8.11 16.33
CA ALA A 62 -24.49 -7.57 15.01
C ALA A 62 -24.12 -6.09 14.88
N ARG A 63 -24.35 -5.32 15.96
CA ARG A 63 -24.00 -3.89 16.01
C ARG A 63 -22.49 -3.67 15.98
N MET A 64 -21.73 -4.49 16.69
CA MET A 64 -20.25 -4.45 16.69
C MET A 64 -19.66 -4.89 15.35
N ASP A 65 -20.20 -5.93 14.71
CA ASP A 65 -19.75 -6.41 13.41
C ASP A 65 -19.99 -5.35 12.30
N LEU A 66 -21.10 -4.60 12.37
CA LEU A 66 -21.41 -3.51 11.43
C LEU A 66 -20.45 -2.32 11.57
N LEU A 67 -20.13 -1.92 12.81
CA LEU A 67 -19.16 -0.84 13.08
C LEU A 67 -17.76 -1.20 12.58
N LYS A 68 -17.33 -2.44 12.82
CA LYS A 68 -16.03 -2.95 12.36
C LYS A 68 -15.95 -3.05 10.84
N ALA A 69 -17.05 -3.41 10.17
CA ALA A 69 -17.15 -3.41 8.71
C ALA A 69 -17.11 -1.99 8.12
N ALA A 70 -17.74 -1.01 8.78
CA ALA A 70 -17.70 0.40 8.35
C ALA A 70 -16.28 1.00 8.51
N GLU A 71 -15.60 0.71 9.61
CA GLU A 71 -14.22 1.16 9.85
C GLU A 71 -13.23 0.53 8.87
N ALA A 72 -13.38 -0.77 8.57
CA ALA A 72 -12.55 -1.45 7.60
C ALA A 72 -12.70 -0.88 6.17
N LYS A 73 -13.90 -0.43 5.79
CA LYS A 73 -14.12 0.25 4.50
C LYS A 73 -13.41 1.61 4.46
N LYS A 74 -13.58 2.44 5.50
CA LYS A 74 -12.90 3.74 5.61
C LYS A 74 -11.39 3.62 5.62
N LYS A 75 -10.84 2.59 6.28
CA LYS A 75 -9.40 2.35 6.32
C LYS A 75 -8.82 1.99 4.94
N LYS A 76 -9.53 1.16 4.16
CA LYS A 76 -9.14 0.83 2.79
C LYS A 76 -9.14 2.05 1.89
N GLU A 77 -10.22 2.83 1.94
CA GLU A 77 -10.33 4.07 1.16
C GLU A 77 -9.20 5.08 1.47
N MET A 78 -8.84 5.23 2.75
CA MET A 78 -7.70 6.06 3.16
C MET A 78 -6.34 5.53 2.69
N ASP A 79 -6.18 4.22 2.56
CA ASP A 79 -4.94 3.60 2.08
C ASP A 79 -4.82 3.77 0.56
N ASP A 80 -5.91 3.52 -0.18
CA ASP A 80 -5.99 3.73 -1.62
C ASP A 80 -5.68 5.19 -1.99
N LEU A 81 -6.20 6.16 -1.21
CA LEU A 81 -5.93 7.59 -1.42
C LEU A 81 -4.47 7.98 -1.16
N ARG A 82 -3.81 7.33 -0.18
CA ARG A 82 -2.38 7.53 0.09
C ARG A 82 -1.52 6.98 -1.04
N ASP A 83 -1.91 5.87 -1.65
CA ASP A 83 -1.14 5.26 -2.73
C ASP A 83 -1.26 6.05 -4.04
N VAL A 84 -2.44 6.60 -4.34
CA VAL A 84 -2.60 7.58 -5.44
C VAL A 84 -1.71 8.80 -5.22
N THR A 85 -1.64 9.32 -4.00
CA THR A 85 -0.81 10.50 -3.68
C THR A 85 0.69 10.22 -3.81
N LYS A 86 1.15 9.00 -3.46
CA LYS A 86 2.56 8.60 -3.64
C LYS A 86 2.97 8.44 -5.10
N LEU A 87 2.02 8.12 -5.98
CA LEU A 87 2.26 7.96 -7.42
C LEU A 87 2.33 9.31 -8.13
N ILE A 88 1.55 10.30 -7.67
CA ILE A 88 1.61 11.69 -8.12
C ILE A 88 2.74 12.41 -7.35
N LYS A 89 3.97 11.90 -7.44
CA LYS A 89 5.14 12.67 -6.97
C LYS A 89 5.49 13.72 -8.01
N PRO A 90 5.53 15.01 -7.64
CA PRO A 90 6.04 16.03 -8.55
C PRO A 90 7.51 15.72 -8.85
N VAL A 91 7.85 15.62 -10.14
CA VAL A 91 9.22 15.39 -10.60
C VAL A 91 10.03 16.65 -10.32
N GLU A 92 10.66 16.70 -9.15
CA GLU A 92 11.62 17.76 -8.81
C GLU A 92 12.98 17.45 -9.45
N GLN A 93 13.31 18.17 -10.51
CA GLN A 93 14.61 18.07 -11.19
C GLN A 93 15.70 18.75 -10.35
N LYS A 94 16.39 17.97 -9.51
CA LYS A 94 17.57 18.45 -8.76
C LYS A 94 18.74 18.61 -9.72
N VAL A 95 18.99 19.84 -10.17
CA VAL A 95 20.18 20.18 -10.97
C VAL A 95 21.31 20.56 -10.01
N GLN A 96 22.48 19.93 -10.17
CA GLN A 96 23.69 20.23 -9.41
C GLN A 96 24.15 21.67 -9.70
N ARG A 97 24.74 22.35 -8.71
CA ARG A 97 24.97 23.81 -8.73
C ARG A 97 25.93 24.28 -9.83
N ASP A 98 26.67 23.37 -10.42
CA ASP A 98 27.73 23.64 -11.40
C ASP A 98 27.28 23.43 -12.87
N VAL A 99 26.00 23.15 -13.11
CA VAL A 99 25.47 22.92 -14.47
C VAL A 99 24.57 24.08 -14.90
N ASP A 100 24.93 24.71 -16.01
CA ASP A 100 24.17 25.82 -16.58
C ASP A 100 22.71 25.43 -16.86
N PRO A 101 21.73 26.21 -16.39
CA PRO A 101 20.33 25.80 -16.37
C PRO A 101 19.73 25.63 -17.78
N LYS A 102 20.31 26.25 -18.81
CA LYS A 102 19.90 26.08 -20.21
C LYS A 102 20.45 24.80 -20.85
N SER A 103 21.46 24.16 -20.28
CA SER A 103 21.99 22.90 -20.82
C SER A 103 21.14 21.69 -20.44
N VAL A 104 20.25 21.84 -19.45
CA VAL A 104 19.38 20.76 -18.98
C VAL A 104 18.00 20.92 -19.60
N VAL A 105 17.48 19.83 -20.18
CA VAL A 105 16.10 19.79 -20.68
C VAL A 105 15.12 19.98 -19.52
N CYS A 106 14.04 20.72 -19.75
CA CYS A 106 12.99 20.91 -18.78
C CYS A 106 12.18 19.61 -18.57
N ALA A 107 12.20 19.02 -17.36
CA ALA A 107 11.36 17.86 -17.04
C ALA A 107 9.86 18.09 -17.33
N PHE A 108 9.36 19.30 -17.04
CA PHE A 108 7.97 19.66 -17.31
C PHE A 108 7.67 19.79 -18.80
N PHE A 109 8.65 20.20 -19.62
CA PHE A 109 8.48 20.23 -21.07
C PHE A 109 8.47 18.83 -21.67
N LYS A 110 9.34 17.94 -21.16
CA LYS A 110 9.34 16.51 -21.51
C LYS A 110 8.01 15.82 -21.17
N GLN A 111 7.34 16.28 -20.12
CA GLN A 111 6.00 15.83 -19.72
C GLN A 111 4.85 16.59 -20.40
N GLY A 112 5.13 17.60 -21.23
CA GLY A 112 4.12 18.43 -21.90
C GLY A 112 3.38 19.42 -20.98
N MET A 113 3.82 19.62 -19.75
CA MET A 113 3.17 20.45 -18.71
C MET A 113 3.89 21.78 -18.44
N CYS A 114 4.79 22.21 -19.32
CA CYS A 114 5.56 23.45 -19.10
C CYS A 114 4.78 24.70 -19.52
N HIS A 115 4.27 25.46 -18.55
CA HIS A 115 3.60 26.76 -18.78
C HIS A 115 4.55 27.94 -18.97
N LYS A 116 5.87 27.74 -18.83
CA LYS A 116 6.87 28.81 -18.87
C LYS A 116 7.28 29.23 -20.29
N GLY A 117 6.94 28.40 -21.29
CA GLY A 117 7.21 28.69 -22.70
C GLY A 117 8.66 29.10 -22.97
N ALA A 118 8.87 30.16 -23.75
CA ALA A 118 10.20 30.67 -24.12
C ALA A 118 10.99 31.30 -22.95
N LYS A 119 10.36 31.57 -21.80
CA LYS A 119 11.02 32.14 -20.60
C LYS A 119 11.42 31.05 -19.60
N CYS A 120 11.36 29.77 -19.98
CA CYS A 120 11.74 28.68 -19.10
C CYS A 120 13.23 28.74 -18.75
N LYS A 121 13.57 28.47 -17.48
CA LYS A 121 14.95 28.40 -17.00
C LYS A 121 15.71 27.20 -17.61
N PHE A 122 14.97 26.18 -18.03
CA PHE A 122 15.46 24.94 -18.62
C PHE A 122 15.17 24.87 -20.12
N SER A 123 15.97 24.13 -20.88
CA SER A 123 15.82 24.04 -22.33
C SER A 123 14.56 23.28 -22.75
N HIS A 124 13.91 23.78 -23.80
CA HIS A 124 12.78 23.14 -24.49
C HIS A 124 13.23 22.44 -25.79
N ASP A 125 14.53 22.22 -25.96
CA ASP A 125 15.06 21.47 -27.11
C ASP A 125 15.34 20.03 -26.69
N LEU A 126 14.58 19.08 -27.26
CA LEU A 126 14.76 17.64 -27.02
C LEU A 126 16.10 17.13 -27.57
N ALA A 127 16.72 17.84 -28.53
CA ALA A 127 18.00 17.45 -29.11
C ALA A 127 19.18 17.62 -28.12
N VAL A 128 18.99 18.38 -27.04
CA VAL A 128 20.04 18.59 -26.02
C VAL A 128 20.27 17.32 -25.18
N GLU A 129 19.26 16.46 -24.99
CA GLU A 129 19.39 15.20 -24.25
C GLU A 129 20.26 14.17 -24.99
N GLN A 130 20.31 14.22 -26.33
CA GLN A 130 21.17 13.32 -27.11
C GLN A 130 22.64 13.72 -27.05
N LYS A 131 22.95 15.01 -26.83
CA LYS A 131 24.31 15.53 -26.74
C LYS A 131 24.97 15.25 -25.39
N THR A 132 24.19 14.97 -24.35
CA THR A 132 24.67 14.65 -23.00
C THR A 132 24.86 13.15 -22.76
N LEU A 133 24.45 12.29 -23.70
CA LEU A 133 24.92 10.90 -23.74
C LEU A 133 26.45 10.95 -23.88
N LYS A 134 27.15 10.72 -22.77
CA LYS A 134 28.61 10.69 -22.73
C LYS A 134 29.08 9.67 -23.75
N LYS A 135 29.57 10.16 -24.90
CA LYS A 135 30.47 9.36 -25.73
C LYS A 135 31.59 8.90 -24.80
N ASN A 136 31.70 7.58 -24.62
CA ASN A 136 32.79 7.02 -23.83
C ASN A 136 34.09 7.43 -24.49
N LEU A 137 34.87 8.28 -23.81
CA LEU A 137 36.15 8.80 -24.31
C LEU A 137 37.14 7.70 -24.68
N TYR A 138 36.93 6.49 -24.17
CA TYR A 138 37.79 5.34 -24.31
C TYR A 138 37.36 4.34 -25.41
N VAL A 139 36.19 4.52 -26.02
CA VAL A 139 35.72 3.63 -27.11
C VAL A 139 35.65 4.46 -28.38
N ASP A 140 36.67 4.33 -29.24
CA ASP A 140 36.69 4.97 -30.55
C ASP A 140 35.75 4.20 -31.49
N SER A 141 34.83 4.91 -32.12
CA SER A 141 33.87 4.36 -33.09
C SER A 141 34.56 3.70 -34.31
N ARG A 142 35.86 3.93 -34.51
CA ARG A 142 36.68 3.32 -35.55
C ARG A 142 37.15 1.90 -35.24
N ASP A 143 37.25 1.52 -33.96
CA ASP A 143 37.71 0.18 -33.56
C ASP A 143 36.56 -0.85 -33.60
N LEU A 144 35.32 -0.40 -33.43
CA LEU A 144 34.12 -1.26 -33.52
C LEU A 144 33.81 -1.76 -34.95
N GLY A 145 34.47 -1.22 -35.99
CA GLY A 145 34.28 -1.62 -37.38
C GLY A 145 35.36 -2.56 -37.92
N LYS A 146 36.30 -3.01 -37.09
CA LYS A 146 37.42 -3.92 -37.47
C LYS A 146 37.28 -5.35 -36.91
N GLU A 147 36.18 -5.64 -36.20
CA GLU A 147 35.95 -6.95 -35.57
C GLU A 147 34.80 -7.75 -36.22
N ASP A 148 34.46 -7.44 -37.47
CA ASP A 148 33.63 -8.28 -38.36
C ASP A 148 34.41 -8.70 -39.61
#